data_AF-A0A4U9UN74-F1
#
_entry.id   AF-A0A4U9UN74-F1
#
_cell.length_a   1.000
_cell.length_b   1.000
_cell.length_c   1.000
_cell.angle_alpha   90.00
_cell.angle_beta   90.00
_cell.angle_gamma   90.00
#
_symmetry.space_group_name_H-M   'P 1'
#
loop_
_entity.id
_entity.type
_entity.pdbx_description
1 polymer ?
#
loop_
_entity_poly.entity_id
_entity_poly.type
_entity_poly.pdbx_seq_one_letter_code
_entity_poly.pdbx_strand_id
1 'polypeptide(L)' 'MARYDIKVIGVNRGNLGFLTDLDPDNALQQLADVLEGEYIDEKRFLLETIVHKEHQQCRVSTAINEVVLHPARWRI' A
#
# COMPACT_ATOMS: atom_id res chain seq x y z
N MET A 1 -0.68 7.27 2.91
CA MET A 1 0.06 6.32 3.77
C MET A 1 1.58 6.56 3.76
N ALA A 2 2.19 7.06 2.68
CA ALA A 2 3.63 7.36 2.64
C ALA A 2 3.99 8.80 3.11
N ARG A 3 3.52 9.22 4.30
CA ARG A 3 3.78 10.58 4.81
C ARG A 3 5.05 10.71 5.66
N TYR A 4 5.72 9.59 5.91
CA TYR A 4 6.87 9.49 6.80
C TYR A 4 7.99 8.73 6.10
N ASP A 5 9.23 9.10 6.41
CA ASP A 5 10.43 8.42 5.93
C ASP A 5 10.70 7.17 6.78
N ILE A 6 9.82 6.18 6.64
CA ILE A 6 9.88 4.90 7.38
C ILE A 6 9.75 3.77 6.36
N LYS A 7 10.65 2.79 6.47
CA LYS A 7 10.63 1.57 5.65
C LYS A 7 9.48 0.65 6.08
N VAL A 8 8.83 0.01 5.12
CA VAL A 8 7.71 -0.90 5.36
C VAL A 8 8.02 -2.20 4.63
N ILE A 9 7.84 -3.34 5.32
CA ILE A 9 7.94 -4.69 4.76
C ILE A 9 6.70 -5.49 5.17
N GLY A 10 6.18 -6.33 4.29
CA GLY A 10 4.96 -7.11 4.50
C GLY A 10 5.24 -8.62 4.60
N VAL A 11 4.61 -9.28 5.57
CA VAL A 11 4.56 -10.76 5.65
C VAL A 11 3.30 -11.27 4.97
N ASN A 12 3.44 -12.24 4.07
CA ASN A 12 2.29 -12.83 3.40
C ASN A 12 1.51 -13.77 4.34
N ARG A 13 0.19 -13.92 4.14
CA ARG A 13 -0.66 -14.91 4.84
C ARG A 13 -1.30 -15.94 3.88
N GLY A 14 -0.70 -16.15 2.70
CA GLY A 14 -1.16 -17.06 1.65
C GLY A 14 -0.17 -17.16 0.48
N ASN A 15 -0.65 -17.28 -0.75
CA ASN A 15 0.21 -17.31 -1.95
C ASN A 15 0.94 -15.97 -2.15
N LEU A 16 2.19 -16.03 -2.62
CA LEU A 16 3.05 -14.86 -2.88
C LEU A 16 2.27 -13.71 -3.56
N GLY A 17 2.10 -12.59 -2.85
CA GLY A 17 1.33 -11.44 -3.26
C GLY A 17 2.21 -10.29 -3.72
N PHE A 18 1.63 -9.36 -4.49
CA PHE A 18 2.29 -8.24 -5.17
C PHE A 18 2.98 -7.21 -4.23
N LEU A 19 2.84 -7.36 -2.91
CA LEU A 19 3.24 -6.40 -1.87
C LEU A 19 3.92 -7.08 -0.67
N THR A 20 4.22 -8.38 -0.74
CA THR A 20 4.73 -9.13 0.42
C THR A 20 6.01 -9.84 0.06
N ASP A 21 7.06 -9.54 0.83
CA ASP A 21 8.42 -10.01 0.59
C ASP A 21 8.78 -11.21 1.47
N LEU A 22 8.08 -11.38 2.60
CA LEU A 22 8.38 -12.43 3.58
C LEU A 22 7.38 -13.59 3.51
N ASP A 23 7.91 -14.80 3.38
CA ASP A 23 7.15 -16.06 3.49
C ASP A 23 6.68 -16.27 4.94
N PRO A 24 5.40 -16.61 5.21
CA PRO A 24 4.90 -16.75 6.57
C PRO A 24 5.62 -17.80 7.41
N ASP A 25 6.04 -18.91 6.82
CA ASP A 25 6.67 -20.02 7.53
C ASP A 25 8.13 -19.69 7.91
N ASN A 26 8.76 -18.78 7.17
CA ASN A 26 10.15 -18.36 7.35
C ASN A 26 10.32 -16.87 7.71
N ALA A 27 9.24 -16.18 8.03
CA ALA A 27 9.21 -14.72 8.14
C ALA A 27 10.22 -14.19 9.16
N LEU A 28 10.40 -14.88 10.29
CA LEU A 28 11.34 -14.47 11.34
C LEU A 28 12.80 -14.53 10.89
N GLN A 29 13.17 -15.58 10.15
CA GLN A 29 14.54 -15.73 9.65
C GLN A 29 14.84 -14.68 8.57
N GLN A 30 13.94 -14.53 7.60
CA GLN A 30 14.09 -13.53 6.53
C GLN A 30 14.08 -12.09 7.09
N LEU A 31 13.28 -11.83 8.13
CA LEU A 31 13.30 -10.53 8.82
C LEU A 31 14.64 -10.27 9.52
N ALA A 32 15.29 -11.31 10.08
CA ALA A 32 16.61 -11.14 10.67
C ALA A 32 17.64 -10.70 9.61
N ASP A 33 17.63 -11.32 8.42
CA ASP A 33 18.51 -10.93 7.32
C ASP A 33 18.27 -9.46 6.89
N VAL A 34 17.00 -9.04 6.80
CA VAL A 34 16.63 -7.63 6.52
C VAL A 34 17.16 -6.68 7.59
N LEU A 35 17.10 -7.06 8.86
CA LEU A 35 17.61 -6.25 9.97
C LEU A 35 19.15 -6.14 9.98
N GLU A 36 19.84 -7.15 9.44
CA GLU A 36 21.30 -7.12 9.21
C GLU A 36 21.68 -6.28 7.96
N GLY A 37 20.69 -5.76 7.23
CA GLY A 37 20.90 -4.88 6.07
C GLY A 37 20.73 -5.57 4.71
N GLU A 38 20.38 -6.85 4.69
CA GLU A 38 20.17 -7.62 3.46
C GLU A 38 18.75 -7.38 2.91
N TYR A 39 18.52 -6.18 2.38
CA TYR A 39 17.27 -5.80 1.73
C TYR A 39 17.49 -4.89 0.52
N ILE A 40 16.49 -4.83 -0.35
CA ILE A 40 16.45 -3.90 -1.48
C ILE A 40 15.40 -2.84 -1.20
N ASP A 41 15.79 -1.59 -1.36
CA ASP A 41 14.87 -0.47 -1.28
C ASP A 41 14.06 -0.31 -2.56
N GLU A 42 12.75 -0.48 -2.46
CA GLU A 42 11.81 -0.15 -3.53
C GLU A 42 11.03 1.14 -3.20
N LYS A 43 11.01 2.10 -4.13
CA LYS A 43 10.16 3.28 -4.02
C LYS A 43 8.90 3.10 -4.85
N ARG A 44 7.74 3.03 -4.18
CA ARG A 44 6.42 3.03 -4.83
C ARG A 44 5.82 4.44 -4.79
N PHE A 45 5.32 4.91 -5.93
CA PHE A 45 4.56 6.16 -5.98
C PHE A 45 3.12 5.92 -5.54
N LEU A 46 2.48 6.97 -5.01
CA LEU A 46 1.05 6.95 -4.70
C LEU A 46 0.29 7.64 -5.84
N LEU A 47 -0.88 7.11 -6.16
CA LEU A 47 -1.88 7.81 -6.94
C LEU A 47 -2.55 8.84 -6.03
N GLU A 48 -2.68 10.09 -6.50
CA GLU A 48 -3.50 11.12 -5.86
C GLU A 48 -4.78 11.32 -6.66
N THR A 49 -5.92 11.39 -5.97
CA THR A 49 -7.25 11.59 -6.58
C THR A 49 -7.91 12.79 -5.94
N ILE A 50 -8.44 13.68 -6.79
CA ILE A 50 -9.11 14.89 -6.37
C ILE A 50 -10.53 14.88 -6.97
N VAL A 51 -11.54 14.93 -6.10
CA VAL A 51 -12.94 15.07 -6.52
C VAL A 51 -13.34 16.53 -6.35
N HIS A 52 -13.56 17.19 -7.49
CA HIS A 52 -14.03 18.56 -7.55
C HIS A 52 -15.56 18.60 -7.44
N LYS A 53 -16.05 19.57 -6.67
CA LYS A 53 -17.48 19.89 -6.61
C LYS A 53 -17.63 21.39 -6.48
N GLU A 54 -18.50 21.97 -7.31
CA GLU A 54 -18.73 23.42 -7.28
C GLU A 54 -19.20 23.85 -5.89
N HIS A 55 -18.59 24.93 -5.39
CA HIS A 55 -18.86 25.53 -4.08
C HIS A 55 -18.66 24.62 -2.86
N GLN A 56 -17.94 23.50 -2.99
CA GLN A 56 -17.60 22.62 -1.86
C GLN A 56 -16.10 22.32 -1.79
N GLN A 57 -15.63 21.95 -0.60
CA GLN A 57 -14.26 21.53 -0.41
C GLN A 57 -13.96 20.29 -1.27
N CYS A 58 -12.86 20.34 -2.02
CA CYS A 58 -12.39 19.20 -2.80
C CYS A 58 -12.05 18.03 -1.87
N ARG A 59 -12.44 16.82 -2.24
CA ARG A 59 -12.01 15.60 -1.54
C ARG A 59 -10.73 15.10 -2.18
N VAL A 60 -9.70 14.91 -1.35
CA VAL A 60 -8.41 14.38 -1.77
C VAL A 60 -8.21 13.01 -1.14
N SER A 61 -7.78 12.02 -1.93
CA SER A 61 -7.44 10.68 -1.48
C SER A 61 -6.17 10.19 -2.16
N THR A 62 -5.47 9.23 -1.55
CA THR A 62 -4.31 8.57 -2.14
C THR A 62 -4.49 7.06 -2.18
N ALA A 63 -4.04 6.39 -3.24
CA ALA A 63 -4.05 4.94 -3.38
C ALA A 63 -2.67 4.41 -3.79
N ILE A 64 -2.34 3.18 -3.41
CA ILE A 64 -1.04 2.56 -3.75
C ILE A 64 -1.09 1.76 -5.06
N ASN A 65 -2.23 1.16 -5.37
CA ASN A 65 -2.40 0.31 -6.55
C ASN A 65 -3.34 0.99 -7.56
N GLU A 66 -4.64 1.07 -7.25
CA GLU A 66 -5.64 1.60 -8.17
C GLU A 66 -6.67 2.53 -7.52
N VAL A 67 -7.34 3.31 -8.37
CA VAL A 67 -8.50 4.14 -8.03
C VAL A 67 -9.66 3.68 -8.90
N VAL A 68 -10.74 3.21 -8.27
CA VAL A 68 -11.90 2.65 -8.99
C VAL A 68 -13.10 3.57 -8.86
N LEU A 69 -13.56 4.11 -9.98
CA LEU A 69 -14.85 4.80 -10.09
C LEU A 69 -15.93 3.78 -10.43
N HIS A 70 -16.96 3.68 -9.60
CA HIS A 70 -18.11 2.81 -9.85
C HIS A 70 -19.41 3.49 -9.40
N PRO A 71 -20.56 3.18 -10.04
CA PRO A 71 -21.85 3.70 -9.60
C PRO A 71 -22.15 3.27 -8.16
N ALA A 72 -22.67 4.19 -7.34
CA ALA A 72 -23.14 3.84 -6.01
C ALA A 72 -24.28 2.81 -6.13
N ARG A 73 -24.17 1.69 -5.42
CA ARG A 73 -25.34 0.82 -5.22
C ARG A 73 -26.25 1.52 -4.21
N TRP A 74 -27.39 2.02 -4.68
CA TRP A 74 -28.46 2.49 -3.82
C TRP A 74 -29.03 1.27 -3.09
N ARG A 75 -28.72 1.12 -1.79
CA ARG A 75 -29.50 0.23 -0.92
C ARG A 75 -30.82 0.95 -0.66
N ILE A 76 -31.86 0.48 -1.36
CA ILE A 76 -33.27 0.75 -1.02
C ILE A 76 -33.60 0.08 0.31
#